data_AF-A0A9D1VCM9-F1
#
_entry.id   AF-A0A9D1VCM9-F1
#
_cell.length_a   1.000
_cell.length_b   1.000
_cell.length_c   1.000
_cell.angle_alpha   90.00
_cell.angle_beta   90.00
_cell.angle_gamma   90.00
#
_symmetry.space_group_name_H-M   'P 1'
#
loop_
_entity.id
_entity.type
_entity.pdbx_description
1 polymer ?
#
loop_
_entity_poly.entity_id
_entity_poly.type
_entity_poly.pdbx_seq_one_letter_code
_entity_poly.pdbx_strand_id
1 'polypeptide(L)'
;MNKDLFIFNLIIALAAIFGLGYLIWQVDIDVFGLMPDAVQERGKPAVSAPQPPPIGSVPFGDTVSTESGSVLFARHCAVCHGLDGHARSFIAEQPGMPGIADLSSLKDRDDESLLLSLREGKGGAMPAFGQRLSPAQINAVFAHCRSLIRGENSAESPQEPPTAETAAETADETAAETADERAAALPAAL
;
A
#
# COMPACT_ATOMS: atom_id res chain seq x y z
N MET A 1 49.36 49.17 7.94
CA MET A 1 48.88 47.78 7.93
C MET A 1 47.38 47.82 8.17
N ASN A 2 46.58 47.46 7.17
CA ASN A 2 45.15 47.77 7.12
C ASN A 2 44.39 46.75 7.97
N LYS A 3 44.01 47.15 9.19
CA LYS A 3 43.32 46.28 10.16
C LYS A 3 42.04 45.69 9.57
N ASP A 4 41.36 46.44 8.71
CA ASP A 4 40.14 45.97 8.04
C ASP A 4 40.43 44.81 7.09
N LEU A 5 41.51 44.89 6.31
CA LEU A 5 41.91 43.80 5.41
C LEU A 5 42.28 42.53 6.20
N PHE A 6 42.88 42.68 7.38
CA PHE A 6 43.19 41.54 8.25
C PHE A 6 41.92 40.88 8.81
N ILE A 7 40.94 41.69 9.24
CA ILE A 7 39.65 41.21 9.76
C ILE A 7 38.86 40.49 8.66
N PHE A 8 38.80 41.06 7.45
CA PHE A 8 38.12 40.42 6.32
C PHE A 8 38.73 39.06 5.96
N ASN A 9 40.07 38.96 5.89
CA ASN A 9 40.74 37.69 5.61
C ASN A 9 40.53 36.66 6.74
N LEU A 10 40.48 37.09 8.00
CA LEU A 10 40.22 36.22 9.14
C LEU A 10 38.80 35.62 9.10
N ILE A 11 37.79 36.43 8.74
CA ILE A 11 36.40 35.95 8.62
C ILE A 11 36.26 34.90 7.52
N ILE A 12 36.89 35.13 6.36
CA ILE A 12 36.87 34.18 5.24
C ILE A 12 37.53 32.85 5.65
N ALA A 13 38.67 32.91 6.35
CA ALA A 13 39.35 31.71 6.83
C ALA A 13 38.50 30.90 7.83
N LEU A 14 37.83 31.58 8.77
CA LEU A 14 36.96 30.91 9.74
C LEU A 14 35.71 30.29 9.09
N ALA A 15 35.11 30.97 8.11
CA ALA A 15 33.98 30.44 7.35
C ALA A 15 34.36 29.20 6.52
N ALA A 16 35.56 29.18 5.92
CA ALA A 16 36.06 28.03 5.19
C ALA A 16 36.31 26.82 6.11
N ILE A 17 36.87 27.05 7.30
CA ILE A 17 37.09 25.99 8.30
C ILE A 17 35.76 25.41 8.79
N PHE A 18 34.78 26.25 9.11
CA PHE A 18 33.45 25.79 9.52
C PHE A 18 32.70 25.09 8.39
N GLY A 19 32.77 25.59 7.17
CA GLY A 19 32.14 24.96 6.00
C GLY A 19 32.74 23.60 5.66
N LEU A 20 34.07 23.47 5.69
CA LEU A 20 34.75 22.20 5.44
C LEU A 20 34.49 21.20 6.58
N GLY A 21 34.48 21.66 7.84
CA GLY A 21 34.13 20.83 8.99
C GLY A 21 32.67 20.36 8.96
N TYR A 22 31.73 21.21 8.52
CA TYR A 22 30.33 20.84 8.35
C TYR A 22 30.16 19.80 7.24
N LEU A 23 30.90 19.93 6.13
CA LEU A 23 30.86 18.96 5.04
C LEU A 23 31.41 17.58 5.48
N ILE A 24 32.48 17.57 6.27
CA ILE A 24 33.04 16.33 6.84
C ILE A 24 32.05 15.71 7.84
N TRP A 25 31.46 16.50 8.73
CA TRP A 25 30.43 16.04 9.67
C TRP A 25 29.19 15.47 8.96
N GLN A 26 28.81 16.04 7.82
CA GLN A 26 27.68 15.57 7.01
C GLN A 26 27.99 14.25 6.28
N VAL A 27 29.26 13.94 5.98
CA VAL A 27 29.66 12.69 5.34
C VAL A 27 29.94 11.57 6.36
N ASP A 28 30.42 11.89 7.56
CA ASP A 28 30.72 10.89 8.61
C ASP A 28 29.46 10.29 9.26
N ILE A 29 28.35 11.05 9.38
CA ILE A 29 27.09 10.52 9.96
C ILE A 29 26.48 9.39 9.11
N ASP A 30 26.66 9.42 7.80
CA ASP A 30 26.11 8.40 6.90
C ASP A 30 27.05 7.19 6.70
N VAL A 31 28.35 7.35 6.99
CA VAL A 31 29.38 6.30 6.74
C VAL A 31 29.82 5.59 8.02
N PHE A 32 29.90 6.28 9.17
CA PHE A 32 30.38 5.71 10.44
C PHE A 32 29.23 5.33 11.39
N GLY A 33 28.39 4.40 10.92
CA GLY A 33 28.06 3.19 11.69
C GLY A 33 27.56 3.33 13.14
N LEU A 34 26.64 4.25 13.42
CA LEU A 34 25.83 4.23 14.66
C LEU A 34 24.34 4.03 14.36
N MET A 35 24.01 3.17 13.39
CA MET A 35 22.65 2.66 13.22
C MET A 35 22.53 1.31 13.95
N PRO A 36 21.50 1.08 14.77
CA PRO A 36 21.26 -0.22 15.39
C PRO A 36 21.04 -1.29 14.32
N ASP A 37 21.51 -2.52 14.58
CA ASP A 37 21.54 -3.68 13.66
C ASP A 37 20.21 -3.98 12.93
N ALA A 38 19.09 -3.42 13.41
CA ALA A 38 17.75 -3.57 12.84
C ALA A 38 17.60 -3.08 11.38
N VAL A 39 18.50 -2.23 10.87
CA VAL A 39 18.42 -1.74 9.48
C VAL A 39 19.15 -2.66 8.49
N GLN A 40 20.17 -3.41 8.94
CA GLN A 40 21.09 -4.12 8.05
C GLN A 40 20.52 -5.45 7.50
N GLU A 41 19.48 -6.00 8.13
CA GLU A 41 18.82 -7.24 7.68
C GLU A 41 17.80 -7.03 6.54
N ARG A 42 17.44 -5.78 6.19
CA ARG A 42 16.47 -5.48 5.12
C ARG A 42 17.06 -5.64 3.71
N GLY A 43 18.38 -5.82 3.60
CA GLY A 43 19.11 -5.95 2.33
C GLY A 43 19.54 -7.37 1.97
N LYS A 44 19.31 -8.38 2.82
CA LYS A 44 19.64 -9.77 2.46
C LYS A 44 18.57 -10.32 1.50
N PRO A 45 18.95 -10.86 0.33
CA PRO A 45 17.99 -11.53 -0.53
C PRO A 45 17.43 -12.74 0.24
N ALA A 46 16.10 -12.80 0.39
CA ALA A 46 15.42 -13.95 0.96
C ALA A 46 15.58 -15.14 -0.01
N VAL A 47 16.67 -15.90 0.12
CA VAL A 47 17.02 -17.06 -0.74
C VAL A 47 16.14 -18.29 -0.47
N SER A 48 14.98 -18.15 0.19
CA SER A 48 14.06 -19.28 0.36
C SER A 48 12.60 -18.86 0.49
N ALA A 49 12.17 -17.85 -0.27
CA ALA A 49 10.74 -17.72 -0.53
C ALA A 49 10.32 -18.86 -1.49
N PRO A 50 9.34 -19.70 -1.14
CA PRO A 50 8.78 -20.66 -2.10
C PRO A 50 8.30 -19.90 -3.33
N GLN A 51 8.66 -20.40 -4.51
CA GLN A 51 8.19 -19.83 -5.78
C GLN A 51 6.64 -19.75 -5.75
N PRO A 52 6.03 -18.61 -6.11
CA PRO A 52 4.59 -18.51 -6.09
C PRO A 52 3.99 -19.55 -7.05
N PRO A 53 2.82 -20.10 -6.72
CA PRO A 53 2.17 -21.10 -7.56
C PRO A 53 1.89 -20.54 -8.95
N PRO A 54 1.79 -21.41 -9.97
CA PRO A 54 1.51 -20.99 -11.34
C PRO A 54 0.20 -20.21 -11.42
N ILE A 55 0.18 -19.22 -12.31
CA ILE A 55 -0.92 -18.29 -12.52
C ILE A 55 -2.19 -19.09 -12.87
N GLY A 56 -3.25 -18.92 -12.07
CA GLY A 56 -4.61 -19.40 -12.38
C GLY A 56 -5.22 -20.45 -11.45
N SER A 57 -4.54 -20.92 -10.40
CA SER A 57 -5.02 -22.08 -9.61
C SER A 57 -5.61 -21.78 -8.22
N VAL A 58 -5.74 -20.51 -7.81
CA VAL A 58 -6.32 -20.19 -6.50
C VAL A 58 -7.47 -19.19 -6.63
N PRO A 59 -8.72 -19.55 -6.25
CA PRO A 59 -9.70 -18.54 -5.85
C PRO A 59 -9.06 -17.77 -4.67
N PHE A 60 -9.04 -16.45 -4.75
CA PHE A 60 -8.31 -15.62 -3.79
C PHE A 60 -8.95 -15.68 -2.40
N GLY A 61 -8.53 -16.66 -1.60
CA GLY A 61 -8.94 -16.88 -0.22
C GLY A 61 -7.78 -16.79 0.78
N ASP A 62 -8.11 -16.17 1.92
CA ASP A 62 -7.62 -16.39 3.29
C ASP A 62 -6.19 -15.99 3.68
N THR A 63 -5.37 -15.47 2.77
CA THR A 63 -4.09 -14.86 3.20
C THR A 63 -4.27 -13.35 3.39
N VAL A 64 -4.39 -12.96 4.65
CA VAL A 64 -4.41 -11.54 5.05
C VAL A 64 -2.99 -10.99 4.91
N SER A 65 -2.83 -9.94 4.09
CA SER A 65 -1.59 -9.18 4.06
C SER A 65 -1.36 -8.52 5.41
N THR A 66 -0.16 -8.65 5.98
CA THR A 66 0.22 -7.94 7.20
C THR A 66 0.39 -6.43 6.94
N GLU A 67 0.59 -6.03 5.68
CA GLU A 67 0.70 -4.64 5.27
C GLU A 67 -0.60 -4.18 4.60
N SER A 68 -1.11 -3.01 5.00
CA SER A 68 -2.39 -2.50 4.48
C SER A 68 -2.29 -2.14 2.99
N GLY A 69 -3.43 -2.26 2.30
CA GLY A 69 -3.53 -1.88 0.89
C GLY A 69 -3.19 -0.41 0.63
N SER A 70 -3.57 0.49 1.54
CA SER A 70 -3.26 1.92 1.46
C SER A 70 -1.76 2.21 1.56
N VAL A 71 -1.04 1.50 2.43
CA VAL A 71 0.42 1.64 2.57
C VAL A 71 1.13 1.11 1.32
N LEU A 72 0.70 -0.05 0.82
CA LEU A 72 1.22 -0.61 -0.43
C LEU A 72 0.98 0.34 -1.62
N PHE A 73 -0.21 0.91 -1.70
CA PHE A 73 -0.58 1.87 -2.75
C PHE A 73 0.26 3.15 -2.65
N ALA A 74 0.43 3.71 -1.45
CA ALA A 74 1.26 4.89 -1.23
C ALA A 74 2.72 4.64 -1.64
N ARG A 75 3.27 3.46 -1.35
CA ARG A 75 4.66 3.11 -1.67
C ARG A 75 4.89 2.86 -3.16
N HIS A 76 3.93 2.23 -3.84
CA HIS A 76 4.17 1.66 -5.17
C HIS A 76 3.36 2.31 -6.30
N CYS A 77 2.21 2.89 -6.00
CA CYS A 77 1.22 3.30 -7.00
C CYS A 77 1.00 4.83 -7.02
N ALA A 78 1.00 5.45 -5.84
CA ALA A 78 0.67 6.87 -5.68
C ALA A 78 1.62 7.82 -6.41
N VAL A 79 2.86 7.39 -6.68
CA VAL A 79 3.84 8.17 -7.45
C VAL A 79 3.35 8.53 -8.87
N CYS A 80 2.50 7.68 -9.44
CA CYS A 80 1.90 7.86 -10.76
C CYS A 80 0.40 8.17 -10.66
N HIS A 81 -0.32 7.43 -9.80
CA HIS A 81 -1.79 7.50 -9.71
C HIS A 81 -2.29 8.55 -8.71
N GLY A 82 -1.42 9.23 -7.96
CA GLY A 82 -1.81 10.09 -6.84
C GLY A 82 -2.30 9.27 -5.63
N LEU A 83 -2.28 9.85 -4.44
CA LEU A 83 -2.80 9.19 -3.21
C LEU A 83 -4.31 8.99 -3.25
N ASP A 84 -5.00 9.78 -4.05
CA ASP A 84 -6.44 9.81 -4.25
C ASP A 84 -6.89 9.07 -5.53
N GLY A 85 -5.96 8.53 -6.32
CA GLY A 85 -6.28 7.82 -7.56
C GLY A 85 -6.62 8.71 -8.75
N HIS A 86 -6.54 10.05 -8.63
CA HIS A 86 -6.90 10.98 -9.70
C HIS A 86 -5.78 11.21 -10.73
N ALA A 87 -4.66 10.50 -10.61
CA ALA A 87 -3.53 10.58 -11.55
C ALA A 87 -2.96 12.00 -11.75
N ARG A 88 -3.03 12.84 -10.70
CA ARG A 88 -2.54 14.24 -10.70
C ARG A 88 -1.08 14.34 -10.24
N SER A 89 -0.29 13.32 -10.51
CA SER A 89 1.12 13.30 -10.11
C SER A 89 1.98 14.05 -11.11
N PHE A 90 3.11 14.60 -10.64
CA PHE A 90 4.10 15.25 -11.53
C PHE A 90 4.55 14.30 -12.67
N ILE A 91 4.59 12.99 -12.41
CA ILE A 91 4.94 11.97 -13.40
C ILE A 91 3.84 11.80 -14.45
N ALA A 92 2.57 11.84 -14.04
CA ALA A 92 1.42 11.71 -14.95
C ALA A 92 1.35 12.85 -15.98
N GLU A 93 1.88 14.02 -15.65
CA GLU A 93 1.89 15.21 -16.49
C GLU A 93 3.14 15.32 -17.40
N GLN A 94 4.08 14.35 -17.34
CA GLN A 94 5.29 14.41 -18.14
C GLN A 94 5.04 14.11 -19.63
N PRO A 95 5.69 14.85 -20.55
CA PRO A 95 5.64 14.57 -21.99
C PRO A 95 6.13 13.15 -22.30
N GLY A 96 5.31 12.36 -23.00
CA GLY A 96 5.65 10.99 -23.41
C GLY A 96 5.12 9.89 -22.49
N MET A 97 4.51 10.23 -21.35
CA MET A 97 3.77 9.28 -20.53
C MET A 97 2.38 9.05 -21.15
N PRO A 98 1.95 7.80 -21.43
CA PRO A 98 0.56 7.55 -21.84
C PRO A 98 -0.36 8.03 -20.73
N GLY A 99 -1.41 8.78 -21.10
CA GLY A 99 -2.31 9.44 -20.15
C GLY A 99 -2.75 8.48 -19.05
N ILE A 100 -2.31 8.75 -17.82
CA ILE A 100 -2.63 7.93 -16.66
C ILE A 100 -4.10 8.19 -16.34
N ALA A 101 -4.94 7.17 -16.51
CA ALA A 101 -6.37 7.30 -16.27
C ALA A 101 -6.66 7.46 -14.77
N ASP A 102 -7.59 8.35 -14.45
CA ASP A 102 -8.22 8.45 -13.14
C ASP A 102 -8.85 7.09 -12.79
N LEU A 103 -8.56 6.57 -11.60
CA LEU A 103 -9.10 5.30 -11.13
C LEU A 103 -10.63 5.29 -11.16
N SER A 104 -11.29 6.40 -10.85
CA SER A 104 -12.76 6.50 -10.89
C SER A 104 -13.36 6.19 -12.28
N SER A 105 -12.60 6.38 -13.36
CA SER A 105 -13.03 6.01 -14.73
C SER A 105 -13.12 4.49 -14.95
N LEU A 106 -12.54 3.68 -14.05
CA LEU A 106 -12.48 2.23 -14.13
C LEU A 106 -13.62 1.54 -13.35
N LYS A 107 -14.60 2.29 -12.85
CA LYS A 107 -15.71 1.75 -12.04
C LYS A 107 -16.43 0.55 -12.69
N ASP A 108 -16.63 0.60 -14.01
CA ASP A 108 -17.37 -0.40 -14.78
C ASP A 108 -16.47 -1.52 -15.33
N ARG A 109 -15.17 -1.52 -15.00
CA ARG A 109 -14.24 -2.59 -15.39
C ARG A 109 -14.41 -3.80 -14.48
N ASP A 110 -14.22 -4.98 -15.04
CA ASP A 110 -14.23 -6.24 -14.32
C ASP A 110 -13.01 -6.38 -13.39
N ASP A 111 -13.21 -7.06 -12.25
CA ASP A 111 -12.15 -7.26 -11.25
C ASP A 111 -10.96 -8.04 -11.80
N GLU A 112 -11.24 -9.04 -12.64
CA GLU A 112 -10.21 -9.92 -13.20
C GLU A 112 -9.25 -9.16 -14.13
N SER A 113 -9.78 -8.31 -15.02
CA SER A 113 -9.00 -7.45 -15.92
C SER A 113 -8.17 -6.42 -15.16
N LEU A 114 -8.71 -5.85 -14.08
CA LEU A 114 -7.96 -4.90 -13.25
C LEU A 114 -6.86 -5.60 -12.45
N LEU A 115 -7.13 -6.79 -11.89
CA LEU A 115 -6.13 -7.62 -11.22
C LEU A 115 -5.03 -8.08 -12.19
N LEU A 116 -5.41 -8.44 -13.42
CA LEU A 116 -4.46 -8.80 -14.46
C LEU A 116 -3.57 -7.61 -14.81
N SER A 117 -4.16 -6.42 -14.97
CA SER A 117 -3.42 -5.17 -15.21
C SER A 117 -2.44 -4.86 -14.07
N LEU A 118 -2.80 -5.15 -12.82
CA LEU A 118 -1.91 -4.99 -11.67
C LEU A 118 -0.76 -6.01 -11.67
N ARG A 119 -1.05 -7.26 -12.02
CA ARG A 119 -0.07 -8.36 -12.04
C ARG A 119 0.94 -8.21 -13.17
N GLU A 120 0.44 -7.99 -14.39
CA GLU A 120 1.23 -8.00 -15.61
C GLU A 120 1.71 -6.59 -16.01
N GLY A 121 1.16 -5.55 -15.39
CA GLY A 121 1.36 -4.18 -15.84
C GLY A 121 0.61 -3.91 -17.15
N LYS A 122 0.83 -2.72 -17.73
CA LYS A 122 0.19 -2.32 -19.00
C LYS A 122 1.14 -2.08 -20.16
N GLY A 123 2.41 -2.49 -20.02
CA GLY A 123 3.44 -2.27 -21.05
C GLY A 123 3.78 -0.78 -21.19
N GLY A 124 4.94 -0.37 -20.64
CA GLY A 124 5.38 1.03 -20.63
C GLY A 124 5.42 1.58 -19.22
N ALA A 125 4.46 2.45 -18.89
CA ALA A 125 4.43 3.26 -17.67
C ALA A 125 4.09 2.50 -16.36
N MET A 126 3.21 1.50 -16.45
CA MET A 126 2.76 0.73 -15.29
C MET A 126 3.51 -0.61 -15.23
N PRO A 127 4.38 -0.83 -14.23
CA PRO A 127 5.18 -2.04 -14.12
C PRO A 127 4.34 -3.26 -13.69
N ALA A 128 4.85 -4.45 -13.97
CA ALA A 128 4.28 -5.71 -13.47
C ALA A 128 4.57 -5.87 -11.97
N PHE A 129 3.54 -6.10 -11.15
CA PHE A 129 3.69 -6.33 -9.71
C PHE A 129 3.62 -7.81 -9.30
N GLY A 130 3.27 -8.71 -10.22
CA GLY A 130 3.16 -10.15 -9.94
C GLY A 130 4.44 -10.81 -9.40
N GLN A 131 5.61 -10.23 -9.68
CA GLN A 131 6.91 -10.68 -9.19
C GLN A 131 7.48 -9.81 -8.05
N ARG A 132 6.78 -8.74 -7.67
CA ARG A 132 7.25 -7.74 -6.68
C ARG A 132 6.44 -7.77 -5.39
N LEU A 133 5.18 -8.17 -5.46
CA LEU A 133 4.26 -8.27 -4.35
C LEU A 133 3.75 -9.71 -4.23
N SER A 134 3.56 -10.17 -2.99
CA SER A 134 2.92 -11.46 -2.73
C SER A 134 1.44 -11.44 -3.16
N PRO A 135 0.80 -12.60 -3.39
CA PRO A 135 -0.62 -12.66 -3.72
C PRO A 135 -1.51 -11.92 -2.70
N ALA A 136 -1.19 -12.03 -1.41
CA ALA A 136 -1.90 -11.33 -0.34
C ALA A 136 -1.75 -9.80 -0.46
N GLN A 137 -0.54 -9.31 -0.75
CA GLN A 137 -0.28 -7.89 -0.95
C GLN A 137 -0.96 -7.35 -2.21
N ILE A 138 -1.00 -8.13 -3.29
CA ILE A 138 -1.73 -7.78 -4.52
C ILE A 138 -3.22 -7.62 -4.23
N ASN A 139 -3.81 -8.53 -3.45
CA ASN A 139 -5.22 -8.41 -3.06
C ASN A 139 -5.47 -7.19 -2.16
N ALA A 140 -4.59 -6.94 -1.19
CA ALA A 140 -4.71 -5.80 -0.30
C ALA A 140 -4.67 -4.47 -1.07
N VAL A 141 -3.69 -4.29 -1.96
CA VAL A 141 -3.59 -3.07 -2.77
C VAL A 141 -4.74 -2.97 -3.77
N PHE A 142 -5.19 -4.09 -4.34
CA PHE A 142 -6.36 -4.11 -5.23
C PHE A 142 -7.65 -3.67 -4.52
N ALA A 143 -7.89 -4.14 -3.30
CA ALA A 143 -9.03 -3.72 -2.49
C ALA A 143 -9.01 -2.20 -2.24
N HIS A 144 -7.83 -1.64 -1.96
CA HIS A 144 -7.67 -0.20 -1.81
C HIS A 144 -7.87 0.57 -3.13
N CYS A 145 -7.38 0.04 -4.26
CA CYS A 145 -7.69 0.61 -5.57
C CYS A 145 -9.20 0.65 -5.79
N ARG A 146 -9.94 -0.39 -5.40
CA ARG A 146 -11.40 -0.43 -5.49
C ARG A 146 -12.10 0.60 -4.61
N SER A 147 -11.59 0.88 -3.41
CA SER A 147 -12.15 1.96 -2.57
C SER A 147 -11.92 3.34 -3.21
N LEU A 148 -10.75 3.56 -3.82
CA LEU A 148 -10.46 4.77 -4.59
C LEU A 148 -11.35 4.91 -5.82
N ILE A 149 -11.57 3.82 -6.57
CA ILE A 149 -12.46 3.78 -7.74
C ILE A 149 -13.90 4.19 -7.36
N ARG A 150 -14.36 3.81 -6.16
CA ARG A 150 -15.70 4.17 -5.64
C ARG A 150 -15.75 5.55 -4.98
N GLY A 151 -14.61 6.22 -4.78
CA GLY A 151 -14.52 7.53 -4.12
C GLY A 151 -14.65 7.47 -2.60
N GLU A 152 -14.46 6.30 -1.98
CA GLU A 152 -14.75 6.07 -0.54
C GLU A 152 -13.69 6.69 0.39
N ASN A 153 -12.53 7.09 -0.12
CA ASN A 153 -11.47 7.70 0.70
C ASN A 153 -11.71 9.19 1.04
N SER A 154 -12.90 9.73 0.80
CA SER A 154 -13.27 11.05 1.33
C SER A 154 -13.86 11.02 2.75
N ALA A 155 -14.07 9.84 3.38
CA ALA A 155 -14.66 9.80 4.72
C ALA A 155 -14.42 8.52 5.54
N GLU A 156 -13.22 7.91 5.56
CA GLU A 156 -12.93 6.85 6.54
C GLU A 156 -11.97 7.37 7.62
N SER A 157 -12.58 7.75 8.76
CA SER A 157 -11.92 7.92 10.06
C SER A 157 -11.22 6.62 10.48
N PRO A 158 -10.13 6.63 11.25
CA PRO A 158 -9.46 5.41 11.70
C PRO A 158 -10.47 4.42 12.30
N GLN A 159 -10.58 3.24 11.70
CA GLN A 159 -11.37 2.15 12.27
C GLN A 159 -10.70 1.71 13.57
N GLU A 160 -11.30 2.12 14.68
CA GLU A 160 -11.13 1.45 15.96
C GLU A 160 -11.56 -0.01 15.79
N PRO A 161 -10.75 -1.00 16.21
CA PRO A 161 -11.09 -2.40 16.05
C PRO A 161 -12.45 -2.71 16.69
N PRO A 162 -13.24 -3.65 16.16
CA PRO A 162 -14.52 -4.01 16.76
C PRO A 162 -14.27 -4.49 18.18
N THR A 163 -14.66 -3.67 19.17
CA THR A 163 -14.74 -4.10 20.55
C THR A 163 -15.73 -5.25 20.62
N ALA A 164 -15.33 -6.32 21.30
CA ALA A 164 -15.97 -7.62 21.38
C ALA A 164 -17.35 -7.65 22.08
N GLU A 165 -18.15 -6.59 21.96
CA GLU A 165 -19.42 -6.41 22.66
C GLU A 165 -20.64 -6.53 21.73
N THR A 166 -20.49 -6.43 20.41
CA THR A 166 -21.62 -6.61 19.46
C THR A 166 -21.78 -8.03 18.92
N ALA A 167 -21.08 -9.02 19.48
CA ALA A 167 -21.25 -10.43 19.09
C ALA A 167 -22.29 -11.19 19.96
N ALA A 168 -22.88 -10.55 20.97
CA ALA A 168 -23.80 -11.21 21.90
C ALA A 168 -25.29 -10.94 21.63
N GLU A 169 -25.67 -9.95 20.82
CA GLU A 169 -27.06 -9.48 20.71
C GLU A 169 -27.74 -9.76 19.36
N THR A 170 -27.25 -10.71 18.57
CA THR A 170 -27.97 -11.17 17.34
C THR A 170 -28.15 -12.68 17.27
N ALA A 171 -28.09 -13.38 18.41
CA ALA A 171 -28.37 -14.82 18.49
C ALA A 171 -29.76 -15.17 19.06
N ASP A 172 -30.54 -14.18 19.53
CA ASP A 172 -31.84 -14.43 20.19
C ASP A 172 -33.05 -14.30 19.25
N GLU A 173 -32.93 -13.63 18.10
CA GLU A 173 -34.06 -13.35 17.19
C GLU A 173 -34.02 -14.16 15.88
N THR A 174 -33.67 -15.44 15.93
CA THR A 174 -33.88 -16.37 14.78
C THR A 174 -34.36 -17.77 15.17
N ALA A 175 -34.78 -17.99 16.43
CA ALA A 175 -35.24 -19.31 16.89
C ALA A 175 -36.77 -19.46 17.00
N ALA A 176 -37.57 -18.41 16.76
CA ALA A 176 -39.02 -18.46 16.98
C ALA A 176 -39.88 -18.77 15.72
N GLU A 177 -39.34 -18.66 14.49
CA GLU A 177 -40.16 -18.71 13.27
C GLU A 177 -39.89 -19.91 12.34
N THR A 178 -39.62 -21.11 12.89
CA THR A 178 -39.56 -22.36 12.07
C THR A 178 -40.11 -23.61 12.76
N ALA A 179 -41.04 -23.47 13.71
CA ALA A 179 -41.59 -24.63 14.45
C ALA A 179 -43.06 -25.01 14.12
N ASP A 180 -43.83 -24.19 13.39
CA ASP A 180 -45.28 -24.42 13.24
C ASP A 180 -45.72 -25.18 11.96
N GLU A 181 -44.82 -25.47 11.01
CA GLU A 181 -45.21 -26.10 9.73
C GLU A 181 -44.64 -27.51 9.52
N ARG A 182 -44.47 -28.29 10.60
CA ARG A 182 -44.06 -29.71 10.50
C ARG A 182 -44.70 -30.65 11.52
N ALA A 183 -45.96 -30.40 11.88
CA ALA A 183 -46.75 -31.30 12.73
C ALA A 183 -48.13 -31.62 12.13
N ALA A 184 -48.15 -32.32 10.99
CA ALA A 184 -49.33 -33.07 10.55
C ALA A 184 -48.91 -34.29 9.71
N ALA A 185 -48.31 -35.28 10.38
CA ALA A 185 -48.27 -36.64 9.86
C ALA A 185 -49.56 -37.38 10.25
N LEU A 186 -50.14 -38.09 9.27
CA LEU A 186 -50.96 -39.32 9.29
C LEU A 186 -51.17 -40.06 10.64
N PRO A 187 -52.16 -40.98 10.83
CA PRO A 187 -52.93 -41.75 9.81
C PRO A 187 -54.42 -42.07 10.17
N ALA A 188 -55.17 -42.73 9.27
CA ALA A 188 -56.14 -43.78 9.65
C ALA A 188 -56.50 -44.67 8.44
N ALA A 189 -56.48 -45.97 8.68
CA ALA A 189 -56.84 -47.03 7.76
C ALA A 189 -58.36 -47.26 7.72
N LEU A 190 -58.89 -47.62 6.53
CA LEU A 190 -59.87 -48.68 6.26
C LEU A 190 -60.15 -48.78 4.76
#